data_AF-A0A4D7DS08-F1
#
_entry.id   AF-A0A4D7DS08-F1
#
_cell.length_a   1.000
_cell.length_b   1.000
_cell.length_c   1.000
_cell.angle_alpha   90.00
_cell.angle_beta   90.00
_cell.angle_gamma   90.00
#
_symmetry.space_group_name_H-M   'P 1'
#
loop_
_entity.id
_entity.type
_entity.pdbx_description
1 polymer ?
#
loop_
_entity_poly.entity_id
_entity_poly.type
_entity_poly.pdbx_seq_one_letter_code
_entity_poly.pdbx_strand_id
1 'polypeptide(L)'
;MASEDNAHPSASEMKNAEAGAENGAAPGNVSETCETCIAADCKKKIEEIEKETKRITDIRDPIERNKAITAAYGKLATQDPNNRWIKLASVVSAQGGCAMKLTRSLDPDVITGIDPKYDFMNPTGLDPWYNMYQALGDANNSIFGDIYPKAAYRARHGYEDMKKCYAAEGKTVPDGLKKSFEALEKGDLKGASDRMAEYEQREVVQPVYERYRGTFSMMEKGSAVKKFFTGTNFYDIPVSTTCGDPNVVPFEGSISNRDHRVGYYKALMERLSSQQGWTW
;
A
#
# COMPACT_ATOMS: atom_id res chain seq x y z
N MET A 1 37.68 12.06 -57.35
CA MET A 1 37.07 10.84 -57.93
C MET A 1 38.02 9.68 -57.68
N ALA A 2 37.75 8.90 -56.63
CA ALA A 2 38.16 7.50 -56.46
C ALA A 2 37.38 7.01 -55.22
N SER A 3 36.44 6.11 -55.43
CA SER A 3 35.60 5.46 -54.43
C SER A 3 36.33 4.20 -53.92
N GLU A 4 36.45 4.07 -52.59
CA GLU A 4 36.89 2.83 -51.94
C GLU A 4 35.66 1.95 -51.63
N ASP A 5 35.71 0.71 -52.10
CA ASP A 5 34.72 -0.33 -51.90
C ASP A 5 34.84 -0.94 -50.49
N ASN A 6 33.75 -0.93 -49.73
CA ASN A 6 33.60 -1.68 -48.48
C ASN A 6 33.13 -3.11 -48.78
N ALA A 7 34.01 -4.10 -48.57
CA ALA A 7 33.64 -5.52 -48.55
C ALA A 7 33.24 -5.96 -47.14
N HIS A 8 31.98 -6.35 -46.96
CA HIS A 8 31.51 -7.07 -45.77
C HIS A 8 31.96 -8.54 -45.84
N PRO A 9 32.39 -9.15 -44.71
CA PRO A 9 32.75 -10.56 -44.67
C PRO A 9 31.52 -11.46 -44.84
N SER A 10 31.73 -12.61 -45.48
CA SER A 10 30.66 -13.53 -45.87
C SER A 10 30.25 -14.47 -44.73
N ALA A 11 29.01 -14.96 -44.79
CA ALA A 11 28.40 -15.84 -43.79
C ALA A 11 29.14 -17.18 -43.53
N SER A 12 30.14 -17.55 -44.35
CA SER A 12 31.00 -18.70 -44.08
C SER A 12 32.13 -18.44 -43.08
N GLU A 13 32.52 -17.18 -42.87
CA GLU A 13 33.57 -16.82 -41.89
C GLU A 13 33.02 -16.78 -40.45
N MET A 14 31.70 -16.57 -40.27
CA MET A 14 31.06 -16.62 -38.95
C MET A 14 30.83 -18.04 -38.42
N LYS A 15 30.83 -19.07 -39.29
CA LYS A 15 30.61 -20.47 -38.87
C LYS A 15 31.84 -21.18 -38.31
N ASN A 16 33.03 -20.62 -38.49
CA ASN A 16 34.27 -21.21 -37.96
C ASN A 16 34.70 -20.60 -36.60
N ALA A 17 33.96 -19.62 -36.08
CA ALA A 17 34.20 -19.05 -34.74
C ALA A 17 33.48 -19.84 -33.62
N GLU A 18 32.51 -20.68 -33.96
CA GLU A 18 31.71 -21.45 -32.98
C GLU A 18 32.25 -22.87 -32.69
N ALA A 19 33.31 -23.32 -33.36
CA ALA A 19 33.82 -24.69 -33.22
C ALA A 19 35.12 -24.82 -32.40
N GLY A 20 35.54 -23.77 -31.68
CA GLY A 20 36.87 -23.69 -31.06
C GLY A 20 36.92 -23.59 -29.54
N ALA A 21 35.80 -23.68 -28.82
CA ALA A 21 35.77 -23.44 -27.37
C ALA A 21 35.25 -24.63 -26.53
N GLU A 22 35.25 -25.84 -27.08
CA GLU A 22 35.02 -27.06 -26.32
C GLU A 22 36.34 -27.82 -26.22
N ASN A 23 37.11 -27.57 -25.16
CA ASN A 23 38.05 -28.51 -24.53
C ASN A 23 38.88 -27.77 -23.47
N GLY A 24 38.42 -27.78 -22.21
CA GLY A 24 39.25 -27.26 -21.11
C GLY A 24 38.55 -26.88 -19.81
N ALA A 25 37.22 -26.99 -19.70
CA ALA A 25 36.54 -26.78 -18.42
C ALA A 25 36.42 -28.10 -17.67
N ALA A 26 37.15 -28.23 -16.56
CA ALA A 26 36.82 -29.19 -15.52
C ALA A 26 35.34 -29.01 -15.11
N PRO A 27 34.63 -30.07 -14.66
CA PRO A 27 33.24 -29.95 -14.21
C PRO A 27 33.20 -29.20 -12.87
N GLY A 28 33.35 -27.88 -12.93
CA GLY A 28 33.26 -26.97 -11.81
C GLY A 28 31.83 -26.43 -11.69
N ASN A 29 31.18 -26.76 -10.57
CA ASN A 29 30.06 -26.07 -9.92
C ASN A 29 29.25 -25.08 -10.77
N VAL A 30 28.43 -25.60 -11.69
CA VAL A 30 27.31 -24.85 -12.29
C VAL A 30 26.18 -24.63 -11.25
N SER A 31 26.19 -25.37 -10.13
CA SER A 31 25.20 -25.27 -9.06
C SER A 31 25.40 -24.03 -8.16
N GLU A 32 26.65 -23.75 -7.77
CA GLU A 32 26.96 -22.73 -6.75
C GLU A 32 26.95 -21.29 -7.34
N THR A 33 27.19 -21.17 -8.64
CA THR A 33 27.22 -19.89 -9.37
C THR A 33 25.84 -19.38 -9.76
N CYS A 34 24.81 -20.25 -9.82
CA CYS A 34 23.43 -19.84 -10.14
C CYS A 34 22.62 -19.50 -8.87
N GLU A 35 22.79 -20.25 -7.78
CA GLU A 35 22.12 -19.97 -6.51
C GLU A 35 22.54 -18.62 -5.92
N THR A 36 23.83 -18.31 -5.96
CA THR A 36 24.36 -17.00 -5.54
C THR A 36 23.89 -15.85 -6.43
N CYS A 37 23.75 -16.06 -7.75
CA CYS A 37 23.18 -15.08 -8.66
C CYS A 37 21.69 -14.84 -8.41
N ILE A 38 20.91 -15.90 -8.18
CA ILE A 38 19.48 -15.81 -7.85
C ILE A 38 19.30 -15.03 -6.54
N ALA A 39 20.08 -15.35 -5.50
CA ALA A 39 20.01 -14.63 -4.24
C ALA A 39 20.35 -13.14 -4.40
N ALA A 40 21.41 -12.82 -5.15
CA ALA A 40 21.79 -11.43 -5.42
C ALA A 40 20.70 -10.64 -6.18
N ASP A 41 20.07 -11.26 -7.18
CA ASP A 41 18.95 -10.66 -7.92
C ASP A 41 17.71 -10.47 -7.03
N CYS A 42 17.35 -11.49 -6.25
CA CYS A 42 16.24 -11.44 -5.30
C CYS A 42 16.42 -10.33 -4.27
N LYS A 43 17.61 -10.26 -3.66
CA LYS A 43 17.99 -9.21 -2.72
C LYS A 43 17.83 -7.83 -3.35
N LYS A 44 18.37 -7.62 -4.56
CA LYS A 44 18.29 -6.34 -5.26
C LYS A 44 16.83 -5.90 -5.49
N LYS A 45 15.97 -6.79 -5.99
CA LYS A 45 14.55 -6.50 -6.23
C LYS A 45 13.83 -6.11 -4.94
N ILE A 46 14.07 -6.84 -3.86
CA ILE A 46 13.46 -6.57 -2.55
C ILE A 46 13.96 -5.23 -1.99
N GLU A 47 15.28 -5.01 -1.98
CA GLU A 47 15.89 -3.78 -1.47
C GLU A 47 15.46 -2.53 -2.25
N GLU A 48 15.27 -2.62 -3.57
CA GLU A 48 14.78 -1.51 -4.38
C GLU A 48 13.39 -1.05 -3.92
N ILE A 49 12.48 -2.00 -3.71
CA ILE A 49 11.10 -1.74 -3.28
C ILE A 49 11.05 -1.30 -1.81
N GLU A 50 11.86 -1.90 -0.95
CA GLU A 50 11.98 -1.48 0.45
C GLU A 50 12.53 -0.05 0.55
N LYS A 51 13.53 0.30 -0.27
CA LYS A 51 14.07 1.66 -0.33
C LYS A 51 13.04 2.67 -0.85
N GLU A 52 12.25 2.31 -1.86
CA GLU A 52 11.12 3.13 -2.32
C GLU A 52 10.10 3.36 -1.20
N THR A 53 9.67 2.28 -0.54
CA THR A 53 8.71 2.31 0.56
C THR A 53 9.24 3.17 1.71
N LYS A 54 10.48 2.93 2.13
CA LYS A 54 11.14 3.64 3.24
C LYS A 54 11.25 5.14 2.98
N ARG A 55 11.61 5.54 1.74
CA ARG A 55 11.67 6.97 1.38
C ARG A 55 10.34 7.70 1.61
N ILE A 56 9.23 7.01 1.46
CA ILE A 56 7.89 7.58 1.70
C ILE A 56 7.54 7.50 3.19
N THR A 57 7.73 6.34 3.84
CA THR A 57 7.37 6.17 5.26
C THR A 57 8.22 7.03 6.20
N ASP A 58 9.44 7.40 5.80
CA ASP A 58 10.33 8.29 6.55
C ASP A 58 9.94 9.78 6.48
N ILE A 59 8.98 10.15 5.61
CA ILE A 59 8.50 11.54 5.54
C ILE A 59 7.84 11.89 6.88
N ARG A 60 8.42 12.87 7.58
CA ARG A 60 8.03 13.21 8.96
C ARG A 60 6.63 13.77 9.03
N ASP A 61 6.28 14.73 8.17
CA ASP A 61 4.96 15.34 8.17
C ASP A 61 3.90 14.36 7.66
N PRO A 62 2.89 13.98 8.47
CA PRO A 62 1.85 13.04 8.07
C PRO A 62 1.08 13.45 6.80
N ILE A 63 0.85 14.75 6.55
CA ILE A 63 0.13 15.23 5.36
C ILE A 63 0.99 15.05 4.12
N GLU A 64 2.25 15.48 4.15
CA GLU A 64 3.20 15.25 3.05
C GLU A 64 3.41 13.77 2.78
N ARG A 65 3.58 12.97 3.84
CA ARG A 65 3.71 11.51 3.74
C ARG A 65 2.48 10.90 3.07
N ASN A 66 1.28 11.26 3.52
CA ASN A 66 0.04 10.75 2.95
C ASN A 66 -0.14 11.12 1.48
N LYS A 67 0.27 12.33 1.08
CA LYS A 67 0.28 12.75 -0.32
C LYS A 67 1.16 11.82 -1.16
N ALA A 68 2.35 11.48 -0.68
CA ALA A 68 3.27 10.56 -1.33
C ALA A 68 2.72 9.11 -1.38
N ILE A 69 2.14 8.62 -0.27
CA ILE A 69 1.45 7.32 -0.19
C ILE A 69 0.32 7.24 -1.23
N THR A 70 -0.54 8.26 -1.28
CA THR A 70 -1.67 8.32 -2.21
C THR A 70 -1.21 8.24 -3.66
N ALA A 71 -0.13 8.97 -4.00
CA ALA A 71 0.47 8.94 -5.32
C ALA A 71 1.09 7.58 -5.66
N ALA A 72 1.76 6.94 -4.71
CA ALA A 72 2.35 5.61 -4.88
C ALA A 72 1.26 4.54 -5.14
N TYR A 73 0.17 4.54 -4.36
CA TYR A 73 -0.97 3.68 -4.64
C TYR A 73 -1.61 3.97 -6.01
N GLY A 74 -1.77 5.24 -6.38
CA GLY A 74 -2.32 5.61 -7.69
C GLY A 74 -1.47 5.11 -8.86
N LYS A 75 -0.14 5.19 -8.73
CA LYS A 75 0.80 4.63 -9.71
C LYS A 75 0.69 3.11 -9.77
N LEU A 76 0.69 2.43 -8.63
CA LEU A 76 0.60 0.97 -8.58
C LEU A 76 -0.75 0.44 -9.09
N ALA A 77 -1.86 1.14 -8.82
CA ALA A 77 -3.18 0.80 -9.36
C ALA A 77 -3.22 0.86 -10.89
N THR A 78 -2.42 1.75 -11.50
CA THR A 78 -2.29 1.83 -12.97
C THR A 78 -1.45 0.67 -13.51
N GLN A 79 -0.46 0.21 -12.75
CA GLN A 79 0.42 -0.90 -13.14
C GLN A 79 -0.24 -2.27 -12.96
N ASP A 80 -1.06 -2.44 -11.92
CA ASP A 80 -1.77 -3.68 -11.58
C ASP A 80 -3.28 -3.42 -11.43
N PRO A 81 -3.98 -3.16 -12.54
CA PRO A 81 -5.40 -2.76 -12.49
C PRO A 81 -6.29 -3.86 -11.93
N ASN A 82 -5.89 -5.13 -11.98
CA ASN A 82 -6.66 -6.26 -11.45
C ASN A 82 -6.65 -6.29 -9.92
N ASN A 83 -5.64 -5.70 -9.28
CA ASN A 83 -5.61 -5.55 -7.83
C ASN A 83 -6.52 -4.40 -7.38
N ARG A 84 -7.81 -4.70 -7.26
CA ARG A 84 -8.85 -3.70 -6.92
C ARG A 84 -8.66 -3.12 -5.52
N TRP A 85 -8.06 -3.88 -4.58
CA TRP A 85 -7.70 -3.35 -3.25
C TRP A 85 -6.76 -2.15 -3.36
N ILE A 86 -5.74 -2.20 -4.23
CA ILE A 86 -4.79 -1.09 -4.41
C ILE A 86 -5.48 0.17 -4.92
N LYS A 87 -6.45 0.02 -5.82
CA LYS A 87 -7.24 1.15 -6.31
C LYS A 87 -8.08 1.77 -5.19
N LEU A 88 -8.74 0.94 -4.37
CA LEU A 88 -9.48 1.46 -3.22
C LEU A 88 -8.55 2.10 -2.18
N ALA A 89 -7.38 1.51 -1.93
CA ALA A 89 -6.38 2.08 -1.02
C ALA A 89 -5.94 3.49 -1.47
N SER A 90 -5.79 3.73 -2.78
CA SER A 90 -5.52 5.07 -3.32
C SER A 90 -6.65 6.06 -3.00
N VAL A 91 -7.91 5.66 -3.20
CA VAL A 91 -9.09 6.50 -2.95
C VAL A 91 -9.24 6.80 -1.45
N VAL A 92 -9.16 5.78 -0.61
CA VAL A 92 -9.28 5.93 0.85
C VAL A 92 -8.09 6.73 1.42
N SER A 93 -6.88 6.55 0.88
CA SER A 93 -5.71 7.37 1.25
C SER A 93 -5.91 8.85 0.92
N ALA A 94 -6.55 9.18 -0.21
CA ALA A 94 -6.91 10.55 -0.54
C ALA A 94 -7.90 11.14 0.50
N GLN A 95 -8.93 10.39 0.87
CA GLN A 95 -9.88 10.80 1.91
C GLN A 95 -9.24 10.92 3.31
N GLY A 96 -8.33 10.02 3.67
CA GLY A 96 -7.52 10.14 4.88
C GLY A 96 -6.69 11.44 4.88
N GLY A 97 -6.16 11.83 3.72
CA GLY A 97 -5.48 13.12 3.52
C GLY A 97 -6.40 14.33 3.72
N CYS A 98 -7.63 14.28 3.22
CA CYS A 98 -8.64 15.30 3.47
C CYS A 98 -8.97 15.41 4.96
N ALA A 99 -9.18 14.27 5.63
CA ALA A 99 -9.46 14.19 7.06
C ALA A 99 -8.31 14.76 7.89
N MET A 100 -7.05 14.42 7.58
CA MET A 100 -5.87 14.96 8.27
C MET A 100 -5.76 16.48 8.15
N LYS A 101 -6.04 17.05 6.97
CA LYS A 101 -6.05 18.50 6.77
C LYS A 101 -7.14 19.17 7.60
N LEU A 102 -8.34 18.58 7.62
CA LEU A 102 -9.46 19.08 8.41
C LEU A 102 -9.13 19.03 9.90
N THR A 103 -8.68 17.89 10.42
CA THR A 103 -8.35 17.75 11.85
C THR A 103 -7.23 18.70 12.26
N ARG A 104 -6.20 18.87 11.43
CA ARG A 104 -5.12 19.84 11.70
C ARG A 104 -5.60 21.29 11.63
N SER A 105 -6.58 21.61 10.79
CA SER A 105 -7.16 22.96 10.75
C SER A 105 -8.07 23.28 11.94
N LEU A 106 -8.58 22.25 12.62
CA LEU A 106 -9.43 22.36 13.81
C LEU A 106 -8.63 22.24 15.11
N ASP A 107 -7.33 21.93 15.01
CA ASP A 107 -6.42 21.83 16.12
C ASP A 107 -6.31 23.19 16.85
N PRO A 108 -6.67 23.25 18.14
CA PRO A 108 -6.61 24.48 18.92
C PRO A 108 -5.23 25.13 18.90
N ASP A 109 -4.14 24.38 18.82
CA ASP A 109 -2.78 24.94 18.77
C ASP A 109 -2.55 25.71 17.46
N VAL A 110 -3.09 25.19 16.36
CA VAL A 110 -3.06 25.87 15.06
C VAL A 110 -3.96 27.12 15.06
N ILE A 111 -5.12 27.05 15.72
CA ILE A 111 -6.08 28.16 15.80
C ILE A 111 -5.58 29.27 16.72
N THR A 112 -4.99 28.91 17.86
CA THR A 112 -4.55 29.84 18.90
C THR A 112 -3.11 30.31 18.72
N GLY A 113 -2.33 29.63 17.87
CA GLY A 113 -0.92 29.92 17.63
C GLY A 113 0.00 29.50 18.79
N ILE A 114 -0.52 28.73 19.75
CA ILE A 114 0.29 28.15 20.82
C ILE A 114 1.13 27.02 20.20
N ASP A 115 2.44 27.06 20.40
CA ASP A 115 3.33 25.98 19.95
C ASP A 115 2.92 24.68 20.67
N PRO A 116 2.62 23.57 19.95
CA PRO A 116 2.17 22.32 20.54
C PRO A 116 3.06 21.76 21.65
N LYS A 117 4.35 22.16 21.69
CA LYS A 117 5.26 21.77 22.78
C LYS A 117 4.93 22.44 24.13
N TYR A 118 4.13 23.50 24.12
CA TYR A 118 3.68 24.25 25.30
C TYR A 118 2.21 24.02 25.62
N ASP A 119 1.49 23.24 24.82
CA ASP A 119 0.13 22.82 25.18
C ASP A 119 0.20 21.79 26.31
N PHE A 120 -0.32 22.18 27.46
CA PHE A 120 -0.36 21.36 28.68
C PHE A 120 -1.32 20.17 28.53
N MET A 121 -2.23 20.18 27.55
CA MET A 121 -3.14 19.07 27.25
C MET A 121 -2.50 18.00 26.34
N ASN A 122 -1.55 18.39 25.48
CA ASN A 122 -0.86 17.51 24.54
C ASN A 122 -0.14 16.30 25.20
N PRO A 123 0.69 16.45 26.25
CA PRO A 123 1.36 15.30 26.89
C PRO A 123 0.41 14.43 27.73
N THR A 124 -0.80 14.89 28.01
CA THR A 124 -1.80 14.12 28.79
C THR A 124 -2.68 13.20 27.92
N GLY A 125 -2.56 13.29 26.59
CA GLY A 125 -3.39 12.52 25.66
C GLY A 125 -4.84 13.00 25.56
N LEU A 126 -5.11 14.24 25.98
CA LEU A 126 -6.46 14.81 26.05
C LEU A 126 -6.86 15.64 24.82
N ASP A 127 -5.96 15.90 23.86
CA ASP A 127 -6.34 16.56 22.60
C ASP A 127 -6.88 15.52 21.58
N PRO A 128 -8.20 15.48 21.35
CA PRO A 128 -8.79 14.54 20.41
C PRO A 128 -8.45 14.86 18.95
N TRP A 129 -8.17 16.12 18.61
CA TRP A 129 -7.91 16.54 17.23
C TRP A 129 -6.49 16.18 16.81
N TYR A 130 -5.51 16.48 17.66
CA TYR A 130 -4.13 16.05 17.44
C TYR A 130 -4.01 14.52 17.42
N ASN A 131 -4.66 13.83 18.36
CA ASN A 131 -4.63 12.37 18.38
C ASN A 131 -5.33 11.77 17.15
N MET A 132 -6.42 12.35 16.65
CA MET A 132 -7.05 11.89 15.42
C MET A 132 -6.15 12.14 14.21
N TYR A 133 -5.52 13.31 14.14
CA TYR A 133 -4.54 13.65 13.11
C TYR A 133 -3.41 12.60 13.06
N GLN A 134 -2.84 12.25 14.22
CA GLN A 134 -1.81 11.22 14.31
C GLN A 134 -2.35 9.83 13.99
N ALA A 135 -3.54 9.45 14.49
CA ALA A 135 -4.14 8.14 14.21
C ALA A 135 -4.36 7.91 12.71
N LEU A 136 -4.84 8.92 11.98
CA LEU A 136 -4.99 8.86 10.51
C LEU A 136 -3.63 8.71 9.81
N GLY A 137 -2.65 9.49 10.24
CA GLY A 137 -1.29 9.46 9.69
C GLY A 137 -0.54 8.16 9.96
N ASP A 138 -0.74 7.57 11.13
CA ASP A 138 -0.15 6.30 11.55
C ASP A 138 -0.83 5.12 10.86
N ALA A 139 -2.17 5.10 10.77
CA ALA A 139 -2.90 4.05 10.06
C ALA A 139 -2.43 3.94 8.61
N ASN A 140 -2.42 5.06 7.86
CA ASN A 140 -1.97 5.04 6.46
C ASN A 140 -0.50 4.65 6.32
N ASN A 141 0.37 5.10 7.25
CA ASN A 141 1.78 4.73 7.24
C ASN A 141 1.99 3.23 7.50
N SER A 142 1.27 2.65 8.47
CA SER A 142 1.33 1.22 8.79
C SER A 142 0.82 0.36 7.64
N ILE A 143 -0.32 0.70 7.04
CA ILE A 143 -0.88 -0.02 5.88
C ILE A 143 0.10 0.02 4.72
N PHE A 144 0.61 1.21 4.40
CA PHE A 144 1.55 1.38 3.30
C PHE A 144 2.86 0.63 3.54
N GLY A 145 3.48 0.82 4.71
CA GLY A 145 4.73 0.16 5.05
C GLY A 145 4.64 -1.37 5.06
N ASP A 146 3.48 -1.93 5.39
CA ASP A 146 3.30 -3.38 5.39
C ASP A 146 2.88 -3.94 4.01
N ILE A 147 1.78 -3.44 3.44
CA ILE A 147 1.13 -4.09 2.29
C ILE A 147 1.74 -3.64 0.95
N TYR A 148 2.04 -2.33 0.80
CA TYR A 148 2.55 -1.77 -0.46
C TYR A 148 3.80 -2.47 -0.99
N PRO A 149 4.89 -2.71 -0.22
CA PRO A 149 6.10 -3.32 -0.79
C PRO A 149 5.83 -4.72 -1.36
N LYS A 150 4.98 -5.51 -0.70
CA LYS A 150 4.62 -6.86 -1.12
C LYS A 150 3.75 -6.83 -2.38
N ALA A 151 2.76 -5.93 -2.42
CA ALA A 151 1.92 -5.74 -3.60
C ALA A 151 2.71 -5.19 -4.80
N ALA A 152 3.61 -4.23 -4.56
CA ALA A 152 4.50 -3.66 -5.57
C ALA A 152 5.44 -4.71 -6.15
N TYR A 153 6.01 -5.59 -5.30
CA TYR A 153 6.84 -6.70 -5.77
C TYR A 153 6.05 -7.62 -6.70
N ARG A 154 4.88 -8.09 -6.23
CA ARG A 154 4.01 -8.97 -7.00
C ARG A 154 3.61 -8.35 -8.34
N ALA A 155 3.28 -7.06 -8.37
CA ALA A 155 2.92 -6.36 -9.60
C ALA A 155 4.09 -6.22 -10.60
N ARG A 156 5.32 -6.00 -10.11
CA ARG A 156 6.49 -5.73 -10.97
C ARG A 156 7.22 -7.00 -11.42
N HIS A 157 7.19 -8.05 -10.62
CA HIS A 157 8.00 -9.26 -10.81
C HIS A 157 7.18 -10.55 -10.83
N GLY A 158 5.90 -10.49 -10.48
CA GLY A 158 5.02 -11.66 -10.41
C GLY A 158 5.08 -12.36 -9.04
N TYR A 159 4.01 -13.08 -8.71
CA TYR A 159 3.88 -13.74 -7.41
C TYR A 159 4.77 -14.99 -7.25
N GLU A 160 5.03 -15.72 -8.34
CA GLU A 160 5.94 -16.87 -8.32
C GLU A 160 7.39 -16.45 -8.01
N ASP A 161 7.87 -15.38 -8.65
CA ASP A 161 9.20 -14.80 -8.36
C ASP A 161 9.27 -14.31 -6.92
N MET A 162 8.19 -13.67 -6.42
CA MET A 162 8.10 -13.23 -5.04
C MET A 162 8.25 -14.38 -4.04
N LYS A 163 7.55 -15.50 -4.23
CA LYS A 163 7.66 -16.68 -3.34
C LYS A 163 9.09 -17.20 -3.31
N LYS A 164 9.73 -17.32 -4.48
CA LYS A 164 11.12 -17.75 -4.60
C LYS A 164 12.08 -16.80 -3.87
N CYS A 165 11.96 -15.51 -4.13
CA CYS A 165 12.88 -14.51 -3.59
C CYS A 165 12.69 -14.24 -2.10
N TYR A 166 11.46 -14.23 -1.60
CA TYR A 166 11.21 -14.09 -0.16
C TYR A 166 11.78 -15.31 0.59
N ALA A 167 11.58 -16.53 0.07
CA ALA A 167 12.17 -17.72 0.67
C ALA A 167 13.71 -17.68 0.67
N ALA A 168 14.34 -17.25 -0.44
CA ALA A 168 15.80 -17.13 -0.53
C ALA A 168 16.39 -16.12 0.48
N GLU A 169 15.69 -15.03 0.75
CA GLU A 169 16.11 -14.00 1.70
C GLU A 169 15.64 -14.27 3.14
N GLY A 170 15.05 -15.44 3.42
CA GLY A 170 14.50 -15.78 4.74
C GLY A 170 13.34 -14.89 5.17
N LYS A 171 12.68 -14.20 4.23
CA LYS A 171 11.52 -13.34 4.45
C LYS A 171 10.23 -14.14 4.26
N THR A 172 9.19 -13.75 4.97
CA THR A 172 7.87 -14.39 4.87
C THR A 172 6.82 -13.41 4.39
N VAL A 173 5.88 -13.92 3.60
CA VAL A 173 4.67 -13.19 3.22
C VAL A 173 3.61 -13.57 4.24
N PRO A 174 3.01 -12.61 4.96
CA PRO A 174 1.94 -12.91 5.92
C PRO A 174 0.82 -13.74 5.28
N ASP A 175 0.28 -14.72 6.00
CA ASP A 175 -0.71 -15.68 5.46
C ASP A 175 -1.94 -15.00 4.84
N GLY A 176 -2.40 -13.89 5.42
CA GLY A 176 -3.51 -13.10 4.88
C GLY A 176 -3.20 -12.53 3.49
N LEU A 177 -2.01 -11.94 3.32
CA LEU A 177 -1.55 -11.43 2.02
C LEU A 177 -1.25 -12.55 1.04
N LYS A 178 -0.66 -13.65 1.52
CA LYS A 178 -0.41 -14.86 0.71
C LYS A 178 -1.70 -15.34 0.05
N LYS A 179 -2.76 -15.54 0.84
CA LYS A 179 -4.08 -15.98 0.34
C LYS A 179 -4.73 -14.96 -0.61
N SER A 180 -4.49 -13.67 -0.39
CA SER A 180 -4.97 -12.62 -1.30
C SER A 180 -4.26 -12.67 -2.66
N PHE A 181 -2.93 -12.77 -2.67
CA PHE A 181 -2.17 -12.87 -3.92
C PHE A 181 -2.47 -14.16 -4.68
N GLU A 182 -2.61 -15.31 -3.99
CA GLU A 182 -3.05 -16.55 -4.62
C GLU A 182 -4.44 -16.45 -5.28
N ALA A 183 -5.35 -15.66 -4.71
CA ALA A 183 -6.65 -15.39 -5.31
C ALA A 183 -6.52 -14.49 -6.55
N LEU A 184 -5.65 -13.46 -6.53
CA LEU A 184 -5.37 -12.63 -7.71
C LEU A 184 -4.81 -13.44 -8.87
N GLU A 185 -3.86 -14.36 -8.62
CA GLU A 185 -3.29 -15.22 -9.67
C GLU A 185 -4.32 -16.15 -10.31
N LYS A 186 -5.38 -16.50 -9.57
CA LYS A 186 -6.51 -17.32 -10.05
C LYS A 186 -7.63 -16.51 -10.72
N GLY A 187 -7.50 -15.19 -10.76
CA GLY A 187 -8.55 -14.30 -11.27
C GLY A 187 -9.72 -14.07 -10.30
N ASP A 188 -9.65 -14.54 -9.05
CA ASP A 188 -10.64 -14.25 -8.00
C ASP A 188 -10.40 -12.83 -7.44
N LEU A 189 -10.76 -11.80 -8.22
CA LEU A 189 -10.48 -10.41 -7.90
C LEU A 189 -11.23 -9.94 -6.64
N LYS A 190 -12.46 -10.43 -6.46
CA LYS A 190 -13.27 -10.10 -5.28
C LYS A 190 -12.67 -10.74 -4.03
N GLY A 191 -12.44 -12.05 -4.07
CA GLY A 191 -11.89 -12.75 -2.92
C GLY A 191 -10.46 -12.32 -2.60
N ALA A 192 -9.67 -11.90 -3.58
CA ALA A 192 -8.39 -11.24 -3.34
C ALA A 192 -8.55 -9.96 -2.52
N SER A 193 -9.46 -9.08 -2.95
CA SER A 193 -9.69 -7.78 -2.31
C SER A 193 -10.22 -7.95 -0.88
N ASP A 194 -11.19 -8.86 -0.69
CA ASP A 194 -11.77 -9.17 0.62
C ASP A 194 -10.70 -9.69 1.59
N ARG A 195 -9.84 -10.61 1.15
CA ARG A 195 -8.76 -11.18 1.98
C ARG A 195 -7.68 -10.16 2.34
N MET A 196 -7.35 -9.25 1.42
CA MET A 196 -6.38 -8.19 1.69
C MET A 196 -6.92 -7.20 2.72
N ALA A 197 -8.20 -6.83 2.61
CA ALA A 197 -8.88 -5.98 3.59
C ALA A 197 -9.00 -6.62 4.97
N GLU A 198 -9.29 -7.93 5.01
CA GLU A 198 -9.33 -8.68 6.26
C GLU A 198 -7.95 -8.68 6.95
N TYR A 199 -6.87 -8.92 6.20
CA TYR A 199 -5.51 -8.81 6.72
C TYR A 199 -5.20 -7.40 7.23
N GLU A 200 -5.45 -6.38 6.41
CA GLU A 200 -5.23 -4.97 6.74
C GLU A 200 -5.93 -4.60 8.07
N GLN A 201 -7.23 -4.86 8.16
CA GLN A 201 -8.06 -4.39 9.28
C GLN A 201 -7.84 -5.19 10.57
N ARG A 202 -7.46 -6.47 10.47
CA ARG A 202 -7.27 -7.35 11.64
C ARG A 202 -5.86 -7.34 12.19
N GLU A 203 -4.85 -7.22 11.32
CA GLU A 203 -3.45 -7.40 11.71
C GLU A 203 -2.67 -6.09 11.62
N VAL A 204 -2.85 -5.33 10.53
CA VAL A 204 -1.99 -4.15 10.26
C VAL A 204 -2.46 -2.91 10.99
N VAL A 205 -3.77 -2.62 10.93
CA VAL A 205 -4.32 -1.36 11.44
C VAL A 205 -4.80 -1.49 12.89
N GLN A 206 -5.13 -2.70 13.33
CA GLN A 206 -5.63 -2.96 14.69
C GLN A 206 -4.71 -2.37 15.79
N PRO A 207 -3.37 -2.48 15.73
CA PRO A 207 -2.49 -1.83 16.71
C PRO A 207 -2.63 -0.30 16.78
N VAL A 208 -2.98 0.35 15.68
CA VAL A 208 -3.25 1.81 15.65
C VAL A 208 -4.56 2.11 16.39
N TYR A 209 -5.61 1.32 16.16
CA TYR A 209 -6.87 1.45 16.91
C TYR A 209 -6.67 1.24 18.41
N GLU A 210 -5.82 0.32 18.82
CA GLU A 210 -5.50 0.06 20.23
C GLU A 210 -4.72 1.22 20.86
N ARG A 211 -3.71 1.74 20.14
CA ARG A 211 -2.92 2.91 20.57
C ARG A 211 -3.80 4.15 20.78
N TYR A 212 -4.75 4.39 19.87
CA TYR A 212 -5.63 5.56 19.88
C TYR A 212 -7.06 5.24 20.35
N ARG A 213 -7.24 4.19 21.17
CA ARG A 213 -8.56 3.71 21.60
C ARG A 213 -9.45 4.80 22.22
N GLY A 214 -8.85 5.72 22.99
CA GLY A 214 -9.56 6.83 23.63
C GLY A 214 -10.17 7.78 22.59
N THR A 215 -9.38 8.13 21.58
CA THR A 215 -9.81 8.95 20.44
C THR A 215 -10.94 8.29 19.67
N PHE A 216 -10.81 7.01 19.31
CA PHE A 216 -11.86 6.30 18.58
C PHE A 216 -13.14 6.13 19.41
N SER A 217 -13.02 5.87 20.72
CA SER A 217 -14.18 5.82 21.62
C SER A 217 -14.93 7.17 21.69
N MET A 218 -14.18 8.29 21.74
CA MET A 218 -14.79 9.62 21.69
C MET A 218 -15.49 9.87 20.35
N MET A 219 -14.88 9.47 19.24
CA MET A 219 -15.45 9.61 17.90
C MET A 219 -16.70 8.77 17.69
N GLU A 220 -16.78 7.59 18.30
CA GLU A 220 -18.00 6.76 18.29
C GLU A 220 -19.14 7.46 19.01
N LYS A 221 -18.89 7.98 20.22
CA LYS A 221 -19.89 8.76 20.97
C LYS A 221 -20.34 10.00 20.20
N GLY A 222 -19.39 10.74 19.64
CA GLY A 222 -19.69 11.90 18.79
C GLY A 222 -20.51 11.51 17.56
N SER A 223 -20.18 10.39 16.92
CA SER A 223 -20.90 9.90 15.72
C SER A 223 -22.32 9.49 16.05
N ALA A 224 -22.59 8.91 17.21
CA ALA A 224 -23.96 8.60 17.63
C ALA A 224 -24.83 9.87 17.74
N VAL A 225 -24.28 10.94 18.33
CA VAL A 225 -24.95 12.25 18.41
C VAL A 225 -25.14 12.85 17.02
N LYS A 226 -24.07 12.90 16.21
CA LYS A 226 -24.14 13.44 14.84
C LYS A 226 -25.15 12.68 13.99
N LYS A 227 -25.12 11.34 13.99
CA LYS A 227 -26.03 10.49 13.24
C LYS A 227 -27.48 10.72 13.62
N PHE A 228 -27.77 10.98 14.89
CA PHE A 228 -29.12 11.35 15.34
C PHE A 228 -29.63 12.65 14.68
N PHE A 229 -28.76 13.65 14.48
CA PHE A 229 -29.16 14.94 13.92
C PHE A 229 -29.03 15.04 12.38
N THR A 230 -28.03 14.39 11.80
CA THR A 230 -27.66 14.56 10.38
C THR A 230 -27.77 13.28 9.56
N GLY A 231 -28.04 12.13 10.19
CA GLY A 231 -28.06 10.83 9.53
C GLY A 231 -26.68 10.27 9.14
N THR A 232 -25.58 10.93 9.49
CA THR A 232 -24.21 10.55 9.10
C THR A 232 -23.26 10.42 10.29
N ASN A 233 -22.27 9.54 10.19
CA ASN A 233 -21.18 9.43 11.17
C ASN A 233 -20.05 10.42 10.86
N PHE A 234 -19.06 10.51 11.75
CA PHE A 234 -17.82 11.25 11.47
C PHE A 234 -16.86 10.50 10.54
N TYR A 235 -16.97 9.18 10.47
CA TYR A 235 -16.09 8.29 9.70
C TYR A 235 -16.77 7.70 8.45
N ASP A 236 -17.94 8.24 8.08
CA ASP A 236 -18.50 7.99 6.75
C ASP A 236 -17.60 8.70 5.72
N ILE A 237 -17.08 7.96 4.75
CA ILE A 237 -16.18 8.49 3.73
C ILE A 237 -16.77 8.28 2.34
N PRO A 238 -16.57 9.22 1.41
CA PRO A 238 -16.95 9.01 0.03
C PRO A 238 -15.93 8.13 -0.68
N VAL A 239 -16.40 7.38 -1.69
CA VAL A 239 -15.49 6.75 -2.66
C VAL A 239 -15.18 7.78 -3.74
N SER A 240 -14.25 8.67 -3.43
CA SER A 240 -13.87 9.82 -4.26
C SER A 240 -12.45 10.26 -3.91
N THR A 241 -11.75 10.93 -4.81
CA THR A 241 -10.48 11.60 -4.50
C THR A 241 -10.66 13.07 -4.16
N THR A 242 -11.89 13.57 -4.24
CA THR A 242 -12.24 14.96 -3.96
C THR A 242 -12.62 15.12 -2.48
N CYS A 243 -12.03 16.10 -1.80
CA CYS A 243 -12.39 16.40 -0.42
C CYS A 243 -13.80 16.99 -0.35
N GLY A 244 -14.60 16.55 0.63
CA GLY A 244 -15.94 17.09 0.86
C GLY A 244 -17.02 16.58 -0.11
N ASP A 245 -16.75 15.49 -0.83
CA ASP A 245 -17.77 14.82 -1.65
C ASP A 245 -18.93 14.34 -0.74
N PRO A 246 -20.18 14.77 -1.00
CA PRO A 246 -21.31 14.44 -0.13
C PRO A 246 -21.77 12.99 -0.26
N ASN A 247 -21.32 12.26 -1.28
CA ASN A 247 -21.78 10.89 -1.56
C ASN A 247 -21.01 9.85 -0.73
N VAL A 248 -21.18 9.94 0.58
CA VAL A 248 -20.51 9.05 1.53
C VAL A 248 -21.08 7.63 1.50
N VAL A 249 -20.26 6.65 1.86
CA VAL A 249 -20.70 5.30 2.21
C VAL A 249 -20.94 5.29 3.72
N PRO A 250 -22.15 4.97 4.19
CA PRO A 250 -22.43 4.91 5.63
C PRO A 250 -21.66 3.76 6.29
N PHE A 251 -21.04 4.05 7.43
CA PHE A 251 -20.48 3.02 8.29
C PHE A 251 -21.54 2.48 9.24
N GLU A 252 -21.63 1.15 9.31
CA GLU A 252 -22.54 0.44 10.20
C GLU A 252 -21.77 -0.25 11.33
N GLY A 253 -22.23 -0.05 12.57
CA GLY A 253 -21.64 -0.64 13.76
C GLY A 253 -20.66 0.27 14.50
N SER A 254 -19.57 -0.31 14.95
CA SER A 254 -18.55 0.30 15.82
C SER A 254 -17.21 0.35 15.08
N ILE A 255 -16.61 1.53 14.97
CA ILE A 255 -15.29 1.70 14.35
C ILE A 255 -14.20 1.00 15.18
N SER A 256 -14.41 0.85 16.49
CA SER A 256 -13.51 0.10 17.38
C SER A 256 -13.55 -1.41 17.12
N ASN A 257 -14.64 -1.94 16.54
CA ASN A 257 -14.77 -3.35 16.21
C ASN A 257 -14.18 -3.65 14.82
N ARG A 258 -13.17 -4.54 14.77
CA ARG A 258 -12.48 -4.90 13.53
C ARG A 258 -13.37 -5.59 12.49
N ASP A 259 -14.38 -6.37 12.90
CA ASP A 259 -15.29 -7.05 11.98
C ASP A 259 -16.20 -6.05 11.27
N HIS A 260 -16.68 -5.02 11.99
CA HIS A 260 -17.44 -3.92 11.38
C HIS A 260 -16.59 -3.12 10.40
N ARG A 261 -15.30 -2.87 10.69
CA ARG A 261 -14.39 -2.22 9.74
C ARG A 261 -14.14 -3.05 8.49
N VAL A 262 -14.02 -4.37 8.62
CA VAL A 262 -13.95 -5.29 7.46
C VAL A 262 -15.25 -5.20 6.64
N GLY A 263 -16.42 -5.20 7.29
CA GLY A 263 -17.70 -5.01 6.60
C GLY A 263 -17.78 -3.67 5.86
N TYR A 264 -17.31 -2.60 6.49
CA TYR A 264 -17.28 -1.28 5.88
C TYR A 264 -16.35 -1.20 4.67
N TYR A 265 -15.18 -1.86 4.74
CA TYR A 265 -14.32 -1.99 3.58
C TYR A 265 -15.05 -2.64 2.39
N LYS A 266 -15.82 -3.71 2.64
CA LYS A 266 -16.59 -4.40 1.60
C LYS A 266 -17.62 -3.46 0.97
N ALA A 267 -18.31 -2.65 1.78
CA ALA A 267 -19.24 -1.63 1.28
C ALA A 267 -18.55 -0.54 0.43
N LEU A 268 -17.36 -0.08 0.84
CA LEU A 268 -16.55 0.85 0.06
C LEU A 268 -16.11 0.24 -1.28
N MET A 269 -15.71 -1.03 -1.28
CA MET A 269 -15.30 -1.75 -2.48
C MET A 269 -16.47 -1.96 -3.45
N GLU A 270 -17.65 -2.30 -2.94
CA GLU A 270 -18.87 -2.41 -3.75
C GLU A 270 -19.25 -1.07 -4.39
N ARG A 271 -19.18 0.03 -3.62
CA ARG A 271 -19.42 1.37 -4.16
C ARG A 271 -18.41 1.72 -5.25
N LEU A 272 -17.12 1.46 -5.03
CA LEU A 272 -16.08 1.70 -6.04
C LEU A 272 -16.31 0.85 -7.29
N SER A 273 -16.58 -0.43 -7.12
CA SER A 273 -16.86 -1.37 -8.21
C SER A 273 -18.02 -0.87 -9.08
N SER A 274 -19.09 -0.40 -8.46
CA SER A 274 -20.24 0.18 -9.17
C SER A 274 -19.87 1.44 -9.95
N GLN A 275 -19.11 2.38 -9.34
CA GLN A 275 -18.66 3.60 -10.02
C GLN A 275 -17.72 3.31 -11.20
N GLN A 276 -16.90 2.27 -11.10
CA GLN A 276 -15.93 1.90 -12.13
C GLN A 276 -16.49 0.92 -13.17
N GLY A 277 -17.73 0.44 -13.00
CA GLY A 277 -18.32 -0.57 -13.86
C GLY A 277 -17.59 -1.92 -13.84
N TRP A 278 -16.98 -2.29 -12.72
CA TRP A 278 -16.24 -3.55 -12.61
C TRP A 278 -17.19 -4.74 -12.50
N THR A 279 -16.79 -5.83 -13.16
CA THR A 279 -17.30 -7.18 -12.92
C THR A 279 -16.28 -7.94 -12.10
N TRP A 280 -16.77 -8.78 -11.18
CA TRP A 280 -15.96 -9.63 -10.32
C TRP A 280 -15.60 -10.94 -10.99
#